data_AF-A0A6N2V071-F1
#
_entry.id   AF-A0A6N2V071-F1
#
_cell.length_a   1.000
_cell.length_b   1.000
_cell.length_c   1.000
_cell.angle_alpha   90.00
_cell.angle_beta   90.00
_cell.angle_gamma   90.00
#
_symmetry.space_group_name_H-M   'P 1'
#
loop_
_entity.id
_entity.type
_entity.pdbx_description
1 polymer ?
#
loop_
_entity_poly.entity_id
_entity_poly.type
_entity_poly.pdbx_seq_one_letter_code
_entity_poly.pdbx_strand_id
1 'polypeptide(L)'
;MAMLPELEQLCNIKLDTQRSIKNQLLRIADSLCQTYNTSDSSIISYIPEDSQKSIHLQRKWFDSYDYLPFENIFLPVPKNYDAILTALYSDYMTPIQHCAGHDYPFYKKQITAMAQTITQRIINGEKPFTF
;
A
#
# COMPACT_ATOMS: atom_id res chain seq x y z
N MET A 1 -19.87 -5.60 18.88
CA MET A 1 -19.52 -7.01 18.57
C MET A 1 -20.45 -7.56 17.48
N ALA A 2 -20.66 -6.84 16.37
CA ALA A 2 -21.60 -7.21 15.29
C ALA A 2 -21.15 -6.79 13.87
N MET A 3 -19.86 -6.49 13.68
CA MET A 3 -19.39 -5.87 12.43
C MET A 3 -19.35 -6.84 11.24
N LEU A 4 -19.20 -8.16 11.48
CA LEU A 4 -19.11 -9.14 10.40
C LEU A 4 -20.47 -9.39 9.71
N PRO A 5 -21.58 -9.66 10.42
CA PRO A 5 -22.89 -9.78 9.78
C PRO A 5 -23.33 -8.51 9.03
N GLU A 6 -23.01 -7.34 9.57
CA GLU A 6 -23.28 -6.05 8.91
C GLU A 6 -22.48 -5.90 7.61
N LEU A 7 -21.20 -6.30 7.59
CA LEU A 7 -20.37 -6.30 6.39
C LEU A 7 -20.84 -7.33 5.36
N GLU A 8 -21.24 -8.52 5.81
CA GLU A 8 -21.83 -9.55 4.95
C GLU A 8 -23.09 -9.03 4.27
N GLN A 9 -23.96 -8.34 5.00
CA GLN A 9 -25.17 -7.73 4.46
C GLN A 9 -24.85 -6.56 3.52
N LEU A 10 -23.97 -5.64 3.94
CA LEU A 10 -23.64 -4.43 3.19
C LEU A 10 -22.96 -4.74 1.86
N CYS A 11 -21.99 -5.67 1.88
CA CYS A 11 -21.22 -6.04 0.69
C CYS A 11 -21.82 -7.24 -0.05
N ASN A 12 -22.91 -7.82 0.45
CA ASN A 12 -23.53 -9.04 -0.07
C ASN A 12 -22.52 -10.20 -0.23
N ILE A 13 -21.70 -10.41 0.81
CA ILE A 13 -20.66 -11.46 0.89
C ILE A 13 -20.97 -12.45 2.01
N LYS A 14 -20.36 -13.64 1.97
CA LYS A 14 -20.35 -14.58 3.09
C LYS A 14 -18.91 -14.87 3.52
N LEU A 15 -18.64 -14.77 4.82
CA LEU A 15 -17.34 -14.96 5.43
C LEU A 15 -17.31 -16.29 6.19
N ASP A 16 -16.26 -17.08 5.94
CA ASP A 16 -16.03 -18.33 6.64
C ASP A 16 -15.23 -18.08 7.93
N THR A 17 -15.90 -18.18 9.09
CA THR A 17 -15.29 -17.99 10.41
C THR A 17 -14.32 -19.09 10.82
N GLN A 18 -14.30 -20.23 10.11
CA GLN A 18 -13.32 -21.31 10.34
C GLN A 18 -11.97 -21.01 9.69
N ARG A 19 -11.90 -20.01 8.81
CA ARG A 19 -10.69 -19.57 8.13
C ARG A 19 -10.30 -18.17 8.59
N SER A 20 -9.11 -17.73 8.18
CA SER A 20 -8.64 -16.38 8.49
C SER A 20 -9.58 -15.32 7.89
N ILE A 21 -10.39 -14.69 8.74
CA ILE A 21 -11.27 -13.58 8.35
C ILE A 21 -10.46 -12.43 7.75
N LYS A 22 -9.30 -12.10 8.34
CA LYS A 22 -8.40 -11.05 7.84
C LYS A 22 -8.01 -11.29 6.38
N ASN A 23 -7.62 -12.52 6.03
CA ASN A 23 -7.25 -12.85 4.66
C ASN A 23 -8.44 -12.72 3.70
N GLN A 24 -9.61 -13.19 4.10
CA GLN A 24 -10.83 -13.07 3.28
C GLN A 24 -11.18 -11.59 3.02
N LEU A 25 -11.19 -10.76 4.05
CA LEU A 25 -11.46 -9.31 3.92
C LEU A 25 -10.47 -8.61 3.00
N LEU A 26 -9.16 -8.91 3.13
CA LEU A 26 -8.14 -8.32 2.26
C LEU A 26 -8.33 -8.70 0.79
N ARG A 27 -8.68 -9.96 0.50
CA ARG A 27 -8.93 -10.43 -0.87
C ARG A 27 -10.19 -9.80 -1.47
N ILE A 28 -11.22 -9.58 -0.66
CA ILE A 28 -12.46 -8.93 -1.10
C ILE A 28 -12.19 -7.46 -1.41
N ALA A 29 -11.47 -6.75 -0.54
CA ALA A 29 -11.07 -5.36 -0.77
C ALA A 29 -10.25 -5.23 -2.07
N ASP A 30 -9.27 -6.11 -2.27
CA ASP A 30 -8.46 -6.15 -3.50
C ASP A 30 -9.32 -6.40 -4.74
N SER A 31 -10.23 -7.38 -4.69
CA SER A 31 -11.15 -7.66 -5.80
C SER A 31 -12.08 -6.49 -6.10
N LEU A 32 -12.54 -5.76 -5.07
CA LEU A 32 -13.37 -4.56 -5.25
C LEU A 32 -12.57 -3.45 -5.95
N CYS A 33 -11.33 -3.19 -5.51
CA CYS A 33 -10.44 -2.23 -6.15
C CYS A 33 -10.20 -2.56 -7.63
N GLN A 34 -10.04 -3.84 -7.97
CA GLN A 34 -9.90 -4.30 -9.36
C GLN A 34 -11.16 -4.11 -10.23
N THR A 35 -12.32 -3.76 -9.66
CA THR A 35 -13.49 -3.40 -10.49
C THR A 35 -13.37 -1.98 -11.06
N TYR A 36 -12.54 -1.13 -10.47
CA TYR A 36 -12.29 0.24 -10.90
C TYR A 36 -11.15 0.32 -11.93
N ASN A 37 -11.35 -0.26 -13.12
CA ASN A 37 -10.31 -0.28 -14.16
C ASN A 37 -10.42 0.86 -15.17
N THR A 38 -11.60 1.47 -15.31
CA THR A 38 -11.89 2.50 -16.31
C THR A 38 -13.12 3.30 -15.90
N SER A 39 -12.98 4.22 -14.94
CA SER A 39 -14.03 5.19 -14.70
C SER A 39 -13.82 6.39 -15.63
N ASP A 40 -14.88 6.93 -16.22
CA ASP A 40 -14.89 8.26 -16.85
C ASP A 40 -14.81 9.39 -15.82
N SER A 41 -14.35 9.07 -14.60
CA SER A 41 -14.12 10.03 -13.54
C SER A 41 -13.07 11.04 -13.97
N SER A 42 -13.35 12.31 -13.70
CA SER A 42 -12.37 13.39 -13.80
C SER A 42 -11.36 13.38 -12.65
N ILE A 43 -11.60 12.57 -11.60
CA ILE A 43 -10.80 12.50 -10.39
C ILE A 43 -10.16 11.12 -10.24
N ILE A 44 -8.88 11.11 -9.86
CA ILE A 44 -8.09 9.96 -9.42
C ILE A 44 -7.84 10.14 -7.91
N SER A 45 -8.01 9.06 -7.15
CA SER A 45 -7.73 9.04 -5.71
C SER A 45 -7.04 7.74 -5.32
N TYR A 46 -6.34 7.76 -4.18
CA TYR A 46 -5.75 6.58 -3.57
C TYR A 46 -6.56 6.21 -2.32
N ILE A 47 -7.58 5.37 -2.52
CA ILE A 47 -8.59 5.01 -1.50
C ILE A 47 -8.01 4.67 -0.11
N PRO A 48 -6.92 3.89 0.02
CA PRO A 48 -6.32 3.62 1.33
C PRO A 48 -5.89 4.89 2.09
N GLU A 49 -5.29 5.87 1.41
CA GLU A 49 -4.87 7.14 2.02
C GLU A 49 -5.95 8.22 2.03
N ASP A 50 -6.93 8.14 1.11
CA ASP A 50 -8.04 9.10 1.03
C ASP A 50 -8.83 9.17 2.34
N SER A 51 -8.96 8.03 3.02
CA SER A 51 -9.56 7.93 4.37
C SER A 51 -8.91 8.84 5.42
N GLN A 52 -7.69 9.33 5.18
CA GLN A 52 -6.92 10.17 6.09
C GLN A 52 -6.56 11.54 5.50
N LYS A 53 -6.47 11.68 4.17
CA LYS A 53 -5.87 12.85 3.51
C LYS A 53 -6.71 13.51 2.40
N SER A 54 -7.95 13.05 2.13
CA SER A 54 -8.83 13.64 1.11
C SER A 54 -8.09 13.93 -0.22
N ILE A 55 -7.47 12.90 -0.79
CA ILE A 55 -6.59 13.00 -1.95
C ILE A 55 -7.44 12.94 -3.22
N HIS A 56 -7.66 14.08 -3.86
CA HIS A 56 -8.40 14.19 -5.11
C HIS A 56 -7.53 14.82 -6.20
N LEU A 57 -6.95 13.99 -7.06
CA LEU A 57 -6.10 14.42 -8.17
C LEU A 57 -6.90 14.50 -9.47
N GLN A 58 -6.60 15.45 -10.33
CA GLN A 58 -7.28 15.55 -11.62
C GLN A 58 -6.73 14.49 -12.58
N ARG A 59 -7.61 13.68 -13.19
CA ARG A 59 -7.22 12.67 -14.20
C ARG A 59 -6.37 13.28 -15.31
N LYS A 60 -6.76 14.47 -15.78
CA LYS A 60 -6.07 15.19 -16.85
C LYS A 60 -4.60 15.53 -16.55
N TRP A 61 -4.20 15.57 -15.27
CA TRP A 61 -2.79 15.79 -14.91
C TRP A 61 -1.88 14.64 -15.34
N PHE A 62 -2.46 13.48 -15.65
CA PHE A 62 -1.77 12.27 -16.07
C PHE A 62 -1.92 11.96 -17.57
N ASP A 63 -2.62 12.81 -18.35
CA ASP A 63 -2.91 12.55 -19.77
C ASP A 63 -1.65 12.53 -20.65
N SER A 64 -0.57 13.15 -20.19
CA SER A 64 0.72 13.15 -20.89
C SER A 64 1.87 13.18 -19.91
N TYR A 65 3.02 12.69 -20.37
CA TYR A 65 4.24 12.62 -19.60
C TYR A 65 5.45 13.04 -20.45
N ASP A 66 6.50 13.47 -19.78
CA ASP A 66 7.84 13.66 -20.35
C ASP A 66 8.81 12.71 -19.67
N TYR A 67 9.92 12.37 -20.34
CA TYR A 67 11.00 11.63 -19.71
C TYR A 67 11.97 12.61 -19.05
N LEU A 68 12.13 12.50 -17.73
CA LEU A 68 13.09 13.29 -16.98
C LEU A 68 14.25 12.41 -16.49
N PRO A 69 15.48 12.93 -16.46
CA PRO A 69 16.61 12.22 -15.86
C PRO A 69 16.42 12.11 -14.35
N PHE A 70 16.65 10.93 -13.80
CA PHE A 70 16.65 10.66 -12.36
C PHE A 70 17.79 9.70 -12.05
N GLU A 71 18.79 10.18 -11.30
CA GLU A 71 20.05 9.45 -11.08
C GLU A 71 20.67 8.99 -12.40
N ASN A 72 20.74 7.67 -12.64
CA ASN A 72 21.33 7.07 -13.84
C ASN A 72 20.28 6.53 -14.84
N ILE A 73 19.00 6.87 -14.66
CA ILE A 73 17.89 6.40 -15.51
C ILE A 73 17.00 7.56 -15.97
N PHE A 74 16.12 7.29 -16.93
CA PHE A 74 15.04 8.22 -17.31
C PHE A 74 13.71 7.65 -16.86
N LEU A 75 12.88 8.50 -16.25
CA LEU A 75 11.56 8.12 -15.74
C LEU A 75 10.48 8.90 -16.49
N PRO A 76 9.35 8.26 -16.84
CA PRO A 76 8.17 8.98 -17.32
C PRO A 76 7.55 9.74 -16.15
N VAL A 77 7.45 11.06 -16.28
CA VAL A 77 6.90 11.96 -15.27
C VAL A 77 5.71 12.70 -15.87
N PRO A 78 4.53 12.73 -15.22
CA PRO A 78 3.38 13.49 -15.71
C PRO A 78 3.75 14.96 -15.93
N LYS A 79 3.36 15.56 -17.06
CA LYS A 79 3.70 16.96 -17.35
C LYS A 79 3.23 17.94 -16.27
N ASN A 80 2.14 17.60 -15.59
CA ASN A 80 1.55 18.38 -14.51
C ASN A 80 2.01 17.90 -13.12
N TYR A 81 3.22 17.31 -13.00
CA TYR A 81 3.75 16.81 -11.73
C TYR A 81 3.75 17.85 -10.62
N ASP A 82 3.98 19.13 -10.94
CA ASP A 82 3.97 20.22 -9.95
C ASP A 82 2.61 20.36 -9.23
N ALA A 83 1.51 20.29 -9.99
CA ALA A 83 0.16 20.32 -9.43
C ALA A 83 -0.15 19.06 -8.60
N ILE A 84 0.33 17.90 -9.06
CA ILE A 84 0.19 16.63 -8.33
C ILE A 84 0.93 16.69 -6.99
N LEU A 85 2.20 17.10 -6.99
CA LEU A 85 3.03 17.17 -5.78
C LEU A 85 2.53 18.23 -4.81
N THR A 86 2.08 19.38 -5.31
CA THR A 86 1.44 20.42 -4.48
C THR A 86 0.17 19.90 -3.83
N ALA A 87 -0.68 19.15 -4.54
CA ALA A 87 -1.90 18.58 -3.97
C ALA A 87 -1.60 17.52 -2.89
N LEU A 88 -0.53 16.74 -3.05
CA LEU A 88 -0.17 15.66 -2.12
C LEU A 88 0.59 16.15 -0.89
N TYR A 89 1.45 17.15 -1.04
CA TYR A 89 2.44 17.53 -0.03
C TYR A 89 2.43 19.02 0.34
N SER A 90 1.57 19.83 -0.27
CA SER A 90 1.58 21.29 -0.12
C SER A 90 2.90 21.91 -0.59
N ASP A 91 3.71 22.49 0.30
CA ASP A 91 5.02 23.07 -0.03
C ASP A 91 6.09 21.97 -0.19
N TYR A 92 5.95 21.18 -1.25
CA TYR A 92 6.76 19.97 -1.48
C TYR A 92 8.24 20.24 -1.76
N MET A 93 8.58 21.48 -2.13
CA MET A 93 9.95 21.89 -2.42
C MET A 93 10.75 22.26 -1.16
N THR A 94 10.09 22.39 -0.01
CA THR A 94 10.73 22.59 1.28
C THR A 94 10.84 21.24 2.01
N PRO A 95 12.02 20.59 2.05
CA PRO A 95 12.18 19.32 2.73
C PRO A 95 12.02 19.51 4.25
N ILE A 96 11.04 18.81 4.84
CA ILE A 96 10.82 18.77 6.28
C ILE A 96 11.17 17.38 6.79
N GLN A 97 12.07 17.31 7.77
CA GLN A 97 12.41 16.06 8.43
C GLN A 97 11.26 15.65 9.37
N HIS A 98 10.45 14.70 8.92
CA HIS A 98 9.40 14.08 9.73
C HIS A 98 9.86 12.74 10.34
N CYS A 99 8.94 12.05 11.02
CA CYS A 99 9.16 10.68 11.47
C CYS A 99 9.22 9.73 10.27
N ALA A 100 10.12 8.74 10.31
CA ALA A 100 10.14 7.68 9.32
C ALA A 100 8.96 6.72 9.55
N GLY A 101 8.29 6.29 8.48
CA GLY A 101 7.30 5.21 8.53
C GLY A 101 7.91 3.82 8.77
N HIS A 102 9.24 3.72 8.77
CA HIS A 102 9.99 2.51 9.00
C HIS A 102 11.25 2.75 9.83
N ASP A 103 11.65 1.75 10.60
CA ASP A 103 12.86 1.79 11.40
C ASP A 103 14.10 1.50 10.53
N TYR A 104 15.24 2.10 10.91
CA TYR A 104 16.54 1.73 10.36
C TYR A 104 17.42 1.02 11.42
N PRO A 105 18.26 0.05 11.00
CA PRO A 105 18.34 -0.55 9.66
C PRO A 105 17.06 -1.32 9.28
N PHE A 106 16.62 -1.20 8.03
CA PHE A 106 15.32 -1.70 7.55
C PHE A 106 15.06 -3.19 7.88
N TYR A 107 16.09 -4.04 7.75
CA TYR A 107 15.98 -5.49 7.97
C TYR A 107 16.27 -5.95 9.41
N LYS A 108 16.50 -5.03 10.36
CA LYS A 108 16.94 -5.41 11.72
C LYS A 108 15.97 -6.39 12.38
N LYS A 109 14.67 -6.12 12.31
CA LYS A 109 13.63 -6.96 12.94
C LYS A 109 13.56 -8.35 12.29
N GLN A 110 13.63 -8.40 10.96
CA GLN A 110 13.58 -9.63 10.18
C GLN A 110 14.81 -10.50 10.45
N ILE A 111 15.99 -9.90 10.53
CA ILE A 111 17.23 -10.61 10.88
C ILE A 111 17.14 -11.19 12.29
N THR A 112 16.67 -10.41 13.27
CA THR A 112 16.48 -10.89 14.64
C THR A 112 15.48 -12.05 14.70
N ALA A 113 14.32 -11.92 14.06
CA ALA A 113 13.30 -12.97 14.04
C ALA A 113 13.79 -14.25 13.34
N MET A 114 14.53 -14.09 12.24
CA MET A 114 15.16 -15.20 11.52
C MET A 114 16.18 -15.92 12.39
N ALA A 115 17.08 -15.19 13.06
CA ALA A 115 18.08 -15.77 13.96
C ALA A 115 17.43 -16.53 15.13
N GLN A 116 16.38 -15.97 15.73
CA GLN A 116 15.61 -16.63 16.79
C GLN A 116 14.97 -17.94 16.29
N THR A 117 14.35 -17.91 15.12
CA THR A 117 13.68 -19.08 14.53
C THR A 117 14.68 -20.17 14.20
N ILE A 118 15.82 -19.83 13.57
CA ILE A 118 16.90 -20.77 13.27
C ILE A 118 17.44 -21.41 14.55
N THR A 119 17.70 -20.60 15.58
CA THR A 119 18.20 -21.07 16.88
C THR A 119 17.22 -22.06 17.51
N GLN A 120 15.92 -21.73 17.52
CA GLN A 120 14.90 -22.60 18.09
C GLN A 120 14.79 -23.93 17.33
N ARG A 121 14.87 -23.91 15.99
CA ARG A 121 14.87 -25.13 15.18
C ARG A 121 16.05 -26.04 15.52
N ILE A 122 17.25 -25.47 15.64
CA ILE A 122 18.45 -26.23 16.00
C ILE A 122 18.30 -26.86 17.40
N ILE A 123 17.79 -26.10 18.38
CA ILE A 123 17.50 -26.61 19.73
C ILE A 123 16.49 -27.78 19.69
N ASN A 124 15.51 -27.71 18.81
CA ASN A 124 14.50 -28.76 18.62
C ASN A 124 15.01 -29.97 17.82
N GLY A 125 16.27 -29.97 17.36
CA GLY A 125 16.84 -31.03 16.52
C GLY A 125 16.37 -31.00 15.05
N GLU A 126 15.73 -29.90 14.63
CA GLU A 126 15.27 -29.70 13.26
C GLU A 126 16.39 -29.12 12.39
N LYS A 127 16.31 -29.37 11.07
CA LYS A 127 17.22 -28.73 10.12
C LYS A 127 16.93 -27.22 10.06
N PRO A 128 17.95 -26.36 10.16
CA PRO A 128 17.76 -24.91 10.17
C PRO A 128 17.21 -24.38 8.84
N PHE A 129 17.54 -25.05 7.73
CA PHE A 129 17.01 -24.76 6.40
C PHE A 129 16.51 -26.05 5.75
N THR A 130 15.36 -25.95 5.10
CA THR A 130 14.81 -26.98 4.20
C THR A 130 14.87 -26.42 2.80
N PHE A 131 15.78 -26.96 1.99
CA PHE A 131 15.85 -26.69 0.55
C PHE A 131 15.16 -27.84 -0.20
#